data_AF-A0A4Y6R2A8-F1
#
_entry.id   AF-A0A4Y6R2A8-F1
#
_cell.length_a   1.000
_cell.length_b   1.000
_cell.length_c   1.000
_cell.angle_alpha   90.00
_cell.angle_beta   90.00
_cell.angle_gamma   90.00
#
_symmetry.space_group_name_H-M   'P 1'
#
loop_
_entity.id
_entity.type
_entity.pdbx_description
1 polymer ?
#
loop_
_entity_poly.entity_id
_entity_poly.type
_entity_poly.pdbx_seq_one_letter_code
_entity_poly.pdbx_strand_id
1 'polypeptide(L)'
;MTISQATPITAFVPVAPDADWEIVRARVMAALAATATPAQTDHNAADPGVTLAEVAAYGLADLHYRVAERGLDEWPLDARAWGEDAGRHWHSTLPVNRFDPGLDPDDPALNPNDLAPLTFIAGSLAAASTSAAALEPRVRQCRSRADALALLSADPWADAFRPEDRPAVVALMRSRLVRRIAQEQADVIAGVVAAKRDPDDVAAGDARAAAELALSLPLWEEEIVALVRRERRRLSRETLVTRLAEVQAATAASASAIQSTLQDDGLDAVEARIAMAAAAQPIGMVPEDLEDDQGRSSVWPPHPIQALTCEPVTADDYARRARAHPEVGRAWSVPGRLPGIAWNGLPTGTLSTIEVDEAAAAVTLVVERVAGAGSADAFLRAVLTTAIGPEATAPFPDWRTDIDELEPRRVICDEVGASLLLQAPILVQATLVTDIGVDRDTVIEDVRARISAFFAGGRPETSVPSQPQTVDGPWPRIDQPVSGWIPGEPIRFTEVVEAIVGNPVVWGVERLAMKVEGDPDFLPQSAGSLAIPRNAVPTLAAARCIRVRFDLRTECGDA
;
A
#
# COMPACT_ATOMS: atom_id res chain seq x y z
N MET A 1 -33.81 -22.65 -14.05
CA MET A 1 -32.56 -22.50 -13.28
C MET A 1 -31.69 -23.70 -13.57
N THR A 2 -30.75 -23.55 -14.49
CA THR A 2 -29.70 -24.53 -14.75
C THR A 2 -28.81 -24.58 -13.51
N ILE A 3 -28.63 -25.78 -12.95
CA ILE A 3 -27.67 -26.02 -11.87
C ILE A 3 -26.30 -25.64 -12.43
N SER A 4 -25.73 -24.53 -11.96
CA SER A 4 -24.37 -24.15 -12.29
C SER A 4 -23.49 -25.33 -11.90
N GLN A 5 -22.79 -25.92 -12.87
CA GLN A 5 -21.86 -27.01 -12.57
C GLN A 5 -20.83 -26.44 -11.59
N ALA A 6 -20.80 -27.01 -10.39
CA ALA A 6 -19.86 -26.56 -9.39
C ALA A 6 -18.44 -26.84 -9.88
N THR A 7 -17.62 -25.78 -9.92
CA THR A 7 -16.26 -25.86 -10.44
C THR A 7 -15.40 -26.64 -9.43
N PRO A 8 -14.72 -27.72 -9.85
CA PRO A 8 -13.81 -28.45 -8.98
C PRO A 8 -12.64 -27.56 -8.53
N ILE A 9 -12.07 -27.85 -7.36
CA ILE A 9 -10.94 -27.11 -6.79
C ILE A 9 -9.71 -27.35 -7.67
N THR A 10 -9.20 -26.31 -8.33
CA THR A 10 -8.04 -26.39 -9.24
C THR A 10 -6.86 -25.56 -8.73
N ALA A 11 -5.64 -26.05 -8.94
CA ALA A 11 -4.41 -25.36 -8.58
C ALA A 11 -4.13 -24.17 -9.53
N PHE A 12 -3.74 -23.04 -8.96
CA PHE A 12 -3.33 -21.82 -9.67
C PHE A 12 -1.83 -21.59 -9.49
N VAL A 13 -1.16 -20.99 -10.48
CA VAL A 13 0.27 -20.67 -10.45
C VAL A 13 0.42 -19.15 -10.23
N PRO A 14 0.96 -18.69 -9.08
CA PRO A 14 1.09 -17.27 -8.80
C PRO A 14 2.16 -16.59 -9.65
N VAL A 15 1.97 -15.29 -9.92
CA VAL A 15 2.98 -14.38 -10.49
C VAL A 15 3.12 -13.20 -9.52
N ALA A 16 4.34 -12.70 -9.31
CA ALA A 16 4.60 -11.52 -8.47
C ALA A 16 3.82 -10.28 -8.99
N PRO A 17 3.44 -9.31 -8.13
CA PRO A 17 3.81 -9.13 -6.72
C PRO A 17 2.93 -9.87 -5.70
N ASP A 18 1.88 -10.57 -6.14
CA ASP A 18 0.91 -11.24 -5.25
C ASP A 18 1.45 -12.50 -4.54
N ALA A 19 2.73 -12.80 -4.71
CA ALA A 19 3.33 -14.08 -4.36
C ALA A 19 3.14 -14.46 -2.88
N ASP A 20 3.26 -13.55 -1.91
CA ASP A 20 3.25 -13.96 -0.50
C ASP A 20 1.88 -14.47 -0.02
N TRP A 21 0.79 -13.77 -0.33
CA TRP A 21 -0.56 -14.20 0.05
C TRP A 21 -1.11 -15.26 -0.90
N GLU A 22 -0.86 -15.12 -2.19
CA GLU A 22 -1.35 -16.09 -3.18
C GLU A 22 -0.60 -17.42 -3.11
N ILE A 23 0.65 -17.47 -2.64
CA ILE A 23 1.32 -18.74 -2.31
C ILE A 23 0.61 -19.41 -1.12
N VAL A 24 0.25 -18.66 -0.08
CA VAL A 24 -0.47 -19.21 1.08
C VAL A 24 -1.84 -19.73 0.64
N ARG A 25 -2.60 -18.94 -0.12
CA ARG A 25 -3.89 -19.34 -0.69
C ARG A 25 -3.75 -20.55 -1.61
N ALA A 26 -2.78 -20.57 -2.53
CA ALA A 26 -2.52 -21.69 -3.42
C ALA A 26 -2.16 -22.97 -2.66
N ARG A 27 -1.40 -22.86 -1.55
CA ARG A 27 -1.07 -24.00 -0.67
C ARG A 27 -2.30 -24.51 0.08
N VAL A 28 -3.13 -23.62 0.61
CA VAL A 28 -4.41 -23.97 1.25
C VAL A 28 -5.32 -24.67 0.25
N MET A 29 -5.46 -24.12 -0.95
CA MET A 29 -6.25 -24.69 -2.03
C MET A 29 -5.71 -26.03 -2.50
N ALA A 30 -4.39 -26.20 -2.60
CA ALA A 30 -3.77 -27.48 -2.95
C ALA A 30 -4.00 -28.55 -1.86
N ALA A 31 -3.90 -28.19 -0.59
CA ALA A 31 -4.19 -29.11 0.52
C ALA A 31 -5.67 -29.51 0.58
N LEU A 32 -6.57 -28.55 0.35
CA LEU A 32 -8.00 -28.81 0.24
C LEU A 32 -8.31 -29.68 -0.98
N ALA A 33 -7.73 -29.39 -2.15
CA ALA A 33 -7.90 -30.21 -3.35
C ALA A 33 -7.36 -31.64 -3.19
N ALA A 34 -6.25 -31.82 -2.48
CA ALA A 34 -5.64 -33.13 -2.24
C ALA A 34 -6.46 -34.03 -1.29
N THR A 35 -7.31 -33.42 -0.46
CA THR A 35 -8.15 -34.14 0.53
C THR A 35 -9.63 -34.17 0.14
N ALA A 36 -10.06 -33.26 -0.72
CA ALA A 36 -11.40 -33.21 -1.28
C ALA A 36 -11.61 -34.32 -2.32
N THR A 37 -12.71 -35.04 -2.19
CA THR A 37 -13.22 -35.90 -3.25
C THR A 37 -13.68 -35.03 -4.44
N PRO A 38 -13.71 -35.56 -5.68
CA PRO A 38 -14.12 -34.79 -6.87
C PRO A 38 -15.53 -34.19 -6.83
N ALA A 39 -16.36 -34.58 -5.85
CA ALA A 39 -17.70 -34.07 -5.62
C ALA A 39 -17.76 -32.93 -4.58
N GLN A 40 -16.65 -32.63 -3.89
CA GLN A 40 -16.58 -31.60 -2.86
C GLN A 40 -16.13 -30.26 -3.46
N THR A 41 -16.82 -29.21 -3.04
CA THR A 41 -16.57 -27.84 -3.47
C THR A 41 -16.03 -27.04 -2.30
N ASP A 42 -15.26 -26.00 -2.60
CA ASP A 42 -14.74 -25.08 -1.58
C ASP A 42 -15.85 -24.26 -0.90
N HIS A 43 -17.04 -24.18 -1.50
CA HIS A 43 -18.20 -23.52 -0.92
C HIS A 43 -18.90 -24.39 0.12
N ASN A 44 -19.18 -23.81 1.29
CA ASN A 44 -20.08 -24.39 2.28
C ASN A 44 -21.53 -24.32 1.74
N ALA A 45 -22.20 -25.47 1.66
CA ALA A 45 -23.58 -25.55 1.18
C ALA A 45 -24.60 -24.80 2.07
N ALA A 46 -24.25 -24.55 3.35
CA ALA A 46 -25.10 -23.82 4.28
C ALA A 46 -24.89 -22.29 4.26
N ASP A 47 -23.73 -21.82 3.78
CA ASP A 47 -23.39 -20.39 3.69
C ASP A 47 -22.40 -20.15 2.53
N PRO A 48 -22.90 -19.84 1.31
CA PRO A 48 -22.08 -19.83 0.10
C PRO A 48 -21.10 -18.66 0.02
N GLY A 49 -21.18 -17.68 0.93
CA GLY A 49 -20.33 -16.49 0.99
C GLY A 49 -18.99 -16.69 1.71
N VAL A 50 -18.76 -17.86 2.33
CA VAL A 50 -17.50 -18.17 3.03
C VAL A 50 -17.00 -19.54 2.60
N THR A 51 -15.82 -19.58 1.99
CA THR A 51 -15.16 -20.78 1.48
C THR A 51 -14.35 -21.50 2.55
N LEU A 52 -14.12 -22.81 2.39
CA LEU A 52 -13.23 -23.58 3.27
C LEU A 52 -11.79 -23.06 3.19
N ALA A 53 -11.38 -22.56 2.03
CA ALA A 53 -10.12 -21.87 1.82
C ALA A 53 -10.01 -20.58 2.61
N GLU A 54 -11.06 -19.74 2.62
CA GLU A 54 -11.10 -18.55 3.47
C GLU A 54 -11.06 -18.92 4.96
N VAL A 55 -11.80 -19.93 5.40
CA VAL A 55 -11.75 -20.39 6.81
C VAL A 55 -10.36 -20.88 7.20
N ALA A 56 -9.68 -21.60 6.31
CA ALA A 56 -8.31 -22.09 6.55
C ALA A 56 -7.28 -20.95 6.52
N ALA A 57 -7.42 -19.99 5.61
CA ALA A 57 -6.56 -18.81 5.50
C ALA A 57 -6.77 -17.87 6.71
N TYR A 58 -8.01 -17.61 7.11
CA TYR A 58 -8.33 -16.89 8.34
C TYR A 58 -7.88 -17.65 9.59
N GLY A 59 -7.99 -18.98 9.61
CA GLY A 59 -7.48 -19.80 10.70
C GLY A 59 -5.96 -19.72 10.82
N LEU A 60 -5.22 -19.70 9.71
CA LEU A 60 -3.77 -19.49 9.68
C LEU A 60 -3.40 -18.07 10.10
N ALA A 61 -4.13 -17.06 9.62
CA ALA A 61 -3.93 -15.67 9.99
C ALA A 61 -4.28 -15.41 11.46
N ASP A 62 -5.36 -16.00 12.00
CA ASP A 62 -5.76 -15.95 13.41
C ASP A 62 -4.80 -16.74 14.30
N LEU A 63 -4.31 -17.90 13.85
CA LEU A 63 -3.27 -18.65 14.55
C LEU A 63 -1.98 -17.83 14.58
N HIS A 64 -1.59 -17.20 13.48
CA HIS A 64 -0.43 -16.32 13.39
C HIS A 64 -0.62 -15.06 14.25
N TYR A 65 -1.80 -14.44 14.23
CA TYR A 65 -2.18 -13.30 15.06
C TYR A 65 -2.15 -13.66 16.54
N ARG A 66 -2.73 -14.79 16.96
CA ARG A 66 -2.69 -15.27 18.36
C ARG A 66 -1.30 -15.70 18.81
N VAL A 67 -0.45 -16.10 17.87
CA VAL A 67 0.96 -16.41 18.09
C VAL A 67 1.82 -15.13 18.08
N ALA A 68 1.39 -14.07 17.39
CA ALA A 68 2.01 -12.74 17.39
C ALA A 68 1.57 -11.88 18.59
N GLU A 69 0.35 -12.08 19.09
CA GLU A 69 -0.19 -11.47 20.32
C GLU A 69 0.25 -12.19 21.60
N ARG A 70 0.67 -13.46 21.50
CA ARG A 70 1.43 -14.11 22.57
C ARG A 70 2.86 -13.62 22.50
N GLY A 71 3.26 -12.85 23.51
CA GLY A 71 4.56 -12.20 23.59
C GLY A 71 5.73 -13.13 23.23
N LEU A 72 6.66 -12.60 22.43
CA LEU A 72 7.94 -13.16 21.97
C LEU A 72 8.87 -13.73 23.06
N ASP A 73 8.46 -13.74 24.31
CA ASP A 73 9.21 -14.26 25.44
C ASP A 73 9.17 -15.80 25.51
N GLU A 74 8.28 -16.45 24.73
CA GLU A 74 8.03 -17.90 24.82
C GLU A 74 8.36 -18.73 23.55
N TRP A 75 8.93 -18.17 22.46
CA TRP A 75 9.27 -19.01 21.29
C TRP A 75 10.67 -19.65 21.38
N PRO A 76 10.78 -20.99 21.43
CA PRO A 76 12.05 -21.67 21.38
C PRO A 76 12.43 -21.99 19.91
N LEU A 77 13.17 -21.08 19.26
CA LEU A 77 14.25 -21.43 18.30
C LEU A 77 13.96 -21.83 16.83
N ASP A 78 12.95 -21.32 16.14
CA ASP A 78 12.57 -21.90 14.81
C ASP A 78 12.97 -21.16 13.52
N ALA A 79 13.97 -20.28 13.55
CA ALA A 79 14.72 -19.98 12.33
C ALA A 79 16.20 -19.76 12.64
N ARG A 80 17.06 -20.41 11.86
CA ARG A 80 18.49 -20.13 11.88
C ARG A 80 18.71 -18.78 11.23
N ALA A 81 18.78 -17.72 12.03
CA ALA A 81 19.11 -16.36 11.57
C ALA A 81 20.49 -16.24 10.86
N TRP A 82 21.20 -17.34 10.66
CA TRP A 82 22.58 -17.46 10.21
C TRP A 82 22.76 -18.21 8.87
N GLY A 83 21.66 -18.59 8.20
CA GLY A 83 21.72 -19.07 6.82
C GLY A 83 21.62 -17.93 5.81
N GLU A 84 22.08 -18.17 4.57
CA GLU A 84 21.57 -17.47 3.38
C GLU A 84 20.02 -17.50 3.39
N ASP A 85 19.31 -16.65 2.64
CA ASP A 85 17.83 -16.61 2.69
C ASP A 85 17.19 -17.99 2.49
N ALA A 86 17.82 -18.83 1.67
CA ALA A 86 17.53 -20.25 1.49
C ALA A 86 17.75 -21.15 2.73
N GLY A 87 17.95 -20.60 3.94
CA GLY A 87 17.99 -21.37 5.19
C GLY A 87 17.29 -20.69 6.38
N ARG A 88 16.70 -19.50 6.15
CA ARG A 88 16.00 -18.72 7.19
C ARG A 88 14.52 -19.07 7.29
N HIS A 89 13.93 -19.51 6.20
CA HIS A 89 12.54 -19.93 6.18
C HIS A 89 12.44 -21.43 6.44
N TRP A 90 11.39 -21.85 7.15
CA TRP A 90 11.17 -23.27 7.44
C TRP A 90 11.19 -24.11 6.15
N HIS A 91 10.65 -23.61 5.03
CA HIS A 91 10.62 -24.29 3.74
C HIS A 91 12.00 -24.52 3.09
N SER A 92 13.05 -23.85 3.54
CA SER A 92 14.38 -23.92 2.94
C SER A 92 15.39 -24.73 3.79
N THR A 93 14.99 -25.09 5.02
CA THR A 93 15.70 -26.06 5.89
C THR A 93 15.19 -27.50 5.76
N LEU A 94 14.09 -27.69 5.04
CA LEU A 94 13.60 -29.01 4.66
C LEU A 94 14.30 -29.39 3.34
N PRO A 95 14.59 -30.68 3.08
CA PRO A 95 15.07 -31.08 1.77
C PRO A 95 13.93 -30.93 0.76
N VAL A 96 13.73 -29.73 0.25
CA VAL A 96 12.72 -29.42 -0.77
C VAL A 96 13.47 -29.27 -2.07
N ASN A 97 13.77 -30.38 -2.72
CA ASN A 97 14.11 -30.28 -4.13
C ASN A 97 12.80 -30.23 -4.91
N ARG A 98 12.71 -29.20 -5.77
CA ARG A 98 11.99 -29.15 -7.07
C ARG A 98 10.86 -28.14 -7.25
N PHE A 99 11.06 -26.89 -6.82
CA PHE A 99 10.45 -25.82 -7.61
C PHE A 99 11.34 -24.57 -7.58
N ASP A 100 12.23 -24.48 -8.58
CA ASP A 100 12.87 -23.22 -8.98
C ASP A 100 12.39 -22.90 -10.41
N PRO A 101 11.33 -22.09 -10.56
CA PRO A 101 10.74 -21.80 -11.86
C PRO A 101 11.68 -20.98 -12.77
N GLY A 102 12.80 -20.45 -12.26
CA GLY A 102 13.80 -19.76 -13.06
C GLY A 102 14.76 -20.70 -13.81
N LEU A 103 14.88 -21.97 -13.37
CA LEU A 103 15.82 -22.95 -13.93
C LEU A 103 15.18 -23.91 -14.94
N ASP A 104 13.92 -24.30 -14.76
CA ASP A 104 13.20 -25.16 -15.70
C ASP A 104 11.67 -24.94 -15.59
N PRO A 105 11.08 -24.08 -16.45
CA PRO A 105 9.65 -23.78 -16.42
C PRO A 105 8.74 -24.95 -16.83
N ASP A 106 9.31 -26.08 -17.29
CA ASP A 106 8.57 -27.26 -17.72
C ASP A 106 8.49 -28.39 -16.65
N ASP A 107 9.06 -28.21 -15.45
CA ASP A 107 9.00 -29.23 -14.36
C ASP A 107 7.63 -29.18 -13.64
N PRO A 108 6.80 -30.25 -13.71
CA PRO A 108 5.44 -30.22 -13.18
C PRO A 108 5.41 -30.27 -11.65
N ALA A 109 4.59 -29.39 -11.07
CA ALA A 109 3.99 -29.40 -9.74
C ALA A 109 4.49 -30.46 -8.72
N LEU A 110 4.95 -29.95 -7.56
CA LEU A 110 5.24 -30.64 -6.29
C LEU A 110 4.66 -32.07 -6.21
N ASN A 111 5.55 -33.06 -6.28
CA ASN A 111 5.21 -34.48 -6.20
C ASN A 111 5.12 -34.89 -4.71
N PRO A 112 4.23 -35.82 -4.29
CA PRO A 112 4.24 -36.39 -2.93
C PRO A 112 5.62 -36.88 -2.43
N ASN A 113 6.54 -37.18 -3.35
CA ASN A 113 7.94 -37.49 -3.06
C ASN A 113 8.77 -36.32 -2.50
N ASP A 114 8.25 -35.09 -2.50
CA ASP A 114 8.95 -33.89 -1.99
C ASP A 114 8.78 -33.73 -0.47
N LEU A 115 7.83 -34.44 0.16
CA LEU A 115 7.70 -34.59 1.63
C LEU A 115 8.37 -35.88 2.16
N ALA A 116 8.67 -36.84 1.29
CA ALA A 116 9.37 -38.08 1.61
C ALA A 116 10.74 -37.91 2.32
N PRO A 117 11.53 -36.84 2.08
CA PRO A 117 12.84 -36.68 2.71
C PRO A 117 12.79 -36.56 4.24
N LEU A 118 11.77 -35.91 4.81
CA LEU A 118 11.67 -35.70 6.26
C LEU A 118 11.23 -36.96 7.00
N THR A 119 10.25 -37.68 6.43
CA THR A 119 9.83 -38.98 6.95
C THR A 119 10.96 -40.00 6.85
N PHE A 120 11.75 -39.96 5.77
CA PHE A 120 12.95 -40.77 5.60
C PHE A 120 14.04 -40.44 6.63
N ILE A 121 14.39 -39.16 6.81
CA ILE A 121 15.36 -38.72 7.82
C ILE A 121 14.91 -39.16 9.23
N ALA A 122 13.63 -38.96 9.57
CA ALA A 122 13.08 -39.37 10.86
C ALA A 122 13.13 -40.90 11.05
N GLY A 123 12.82 -41.68 10.01
CA GLY A 123 12.93 -43.14 10.02
C GLY A 123 14.37 -43.63 10.20
N SER A 124 15.32 -43.05 9.46
CA SER A 124 16.75 -43.35 9.57
C SER A 124 17.31 -43.00 10.95
N LEU A 125 16.86 -41.89 11.56
CA LEU A 125 17.24 -41.49 12.92
C LEU A 125 16.59 -42.33 14.03
N ALA A 126 15.53 -43.09 13.73
CA ALA A 126 14.87 -44.00 14.65
C ALA A 126 15.43 -45.44 14.58
N ALA A 127 16.17 -45.79 13.52
CA ALA A 127 16.74 -47.12 13.35
C ALA A 127 17.92 -47.39 14.28
N ALA A 128 18.05 -48.63 14.77
CA ALA A 128 19.05 -48.99 15.80
C ALA A 128 20.51 -48.77 15.34
N SER A 129 20.82 -48.98 14.06
CA SER A 129 22.16 -48.83 13.49
C SER A 129 22.59 -47.38 13.22
N THR A 130 21.64 -46.46 13.09
CA THR A 130 21.84 -45.06 12.65
C THR A 130 21.15 -44.06 13.58
N SER A 131 20.79 -44.51 14.79
CA SER A 131 19.93 -43.76 15.71
C SER A 131 20.48 -42.38 16.08
N ALA A 132 19.59 -41.41 16.27
CA ALA A 132 19.94 -40.09 16.79
C ALA A 132 20.71 -40.16 18.11
N ALA A 133 20.36 -41.12 18.99
CA ALA A 133 21.02 -41.33 20.26
C ALA A 133 22.51 -41.70 20.12
N ALA A 134 22.89 -42.40 19.04
CA ALA A 134 24.27 -42.74 18.73
C ALA A 134 24.99 -41.64 17.93
N LEU A 135 24.26 -40.94 17.05
CA LEU A 135 24.81 -39.92 16.16
C LEU A 135 25.05 -38.58 16.88
N GLU A 136 24.11 -38.12 17.70
CA GLU A 136 24.16 -36.80 18.35
C GLU A 136 25.45 -36.59 19.16
N PRO A 137 25.89 -37.53 20.04
CA PRO A 137 27.13 -37.33 20.80
C PRO A 137 28.38 -37.23 19.91
N ARG A 138 28.41 -37.95 18.78
CA ARG A 138 29.56 -37.93 17.85
C ARG A 138 29.61 -36.64 17.05
N VAL A 139 28.47 -36.18 16.54
CA VAL A 139 28.37 -34.87 15.86
C VAL A 139 28.76 -33.73 16.80
N ARG A 140 28.41 -33.82 18.08
CA ARG A 140 28.81 -32.81 19.08
C ARG A 140 30.32 -32.76 19.35
N GLN A 141 31.04 -33.86 19.17
CA GLN A 141 32.49 -33.94 19.36
C GLN A 141 33.29 -33.45 18.14
N CYS A 142 32.66 -33.29 16.98
CA CYS A 142 33.29 -32.75 15.78
C CYS A 142 33.76 -31.30 16.01
N ARG A 143 34.98 -31.00 15.55
CA ARG A 143 35.59 -29.66 15.70
C ARG A 143 34.98 -28.63 14.75
N SER A 144 34.40 -29.08 13.65
CA SER A 144 33.79 -28.23 12.63
C SER A 144 32.57 -28.90 11.97
N ARG A 145 31.77 -28.11 11.25
CA ARG A 145 30.71 -28.61 10.38
C ARG A 145 31.23 -29.55 9.29
N ALA A 146 32.40 -29.25 8.73
CA ALA A 146 33.04 -30.11 7.73
C ALA A 146 33.36 -31.50 8.29
N ASP A 147 33.87 -31.59 9.53
CA ASP A 147 34.12 -32.87 10.20
C ASP A 147 32.82 -33.66 10.46
N ALA A 148 31.74 -32.96 10.80
CA ALA A 148 30.44 -33.58 11.00
C ALA A 148 29.86 -34.12 9.68
N LEU A 149 29.99 -33.38 8.56
CA LEU A 149 29.60 -33.85 7.24
C LEU A 149 30.46 -35.05 6.79
N ALA A 150 31.75 -35.04 7.10
CA ALA A 150 32.64 -36.17 6.85
C ALA A 150 32.24 -37.41 7.67
N LEU A 151 31.85 -37.23 8.94
CA LEU A 151 31.30 -38.30 9.78
C LEU A 151 30.04 -38.93 9.17
N LEU A 152 29.10 -38.11 8.68
CA LEU A 152 27.89 -38.59 8.00
C LEU A 152 28.17 -39.20 6.61
N SER A 153 29.37 -39.01 6.08
CA SER A 153 29.81 -39.61 4.81
C SER A 153 30.52 -40.95 5.00
N ALA A 154 30.61 -41.46 6.24
CA ALA A 154 31.19 -42.75 6.58
C ALA A 154 30.14 -43.72 7.13
N ASP A 155 30.43 -45.03 7.06
CA ASP A 155 29.56 -46.07 7.60
C ASP A 155 29.36 -45.92 9.12
N PRO A 156 28.15 -46.15 9.66
CA PRO A 156 26.95 -46.66 8.97
C PRO A 156 26.03 -45.57 8.38
N TRP A 157 26.42 -44.28 8.43
CA TRP A 157 25.52 -43.16 8.07
C TRP A 157 25.57 -42.76 6.60
N ALA A 158 26.64 -43.13 5.89
CA ALA A 158 26.81 -42.87 4.47
C ALA A 158 25.62 -43.38 3.64
N ASP A 159 25.14 -44.59 3.96
CA ASP A 159 24.01 -45.26 3.31
C ASP A 159 22.65 -44.82 3.87
N ALA A 160 22.61 -44.23 5.07
CA ALA A 160 21.38 -43.85 5.77
C ALA A 160 20.91 -42.44 5.43
N PHE A 161 21.83 -41.56 5.02
CA PHE A 161 21.54 -40.17 4.65
C PHE A 161 22.20 -39.82 3.32
N ARG A 162 21.38 -39.37 2.37
CA ARG A 162 21.86 -38.88 1.06
C ARG A 162 22.71 -37.62 1.25
N PRO A 163 23.72 -37.36 0.40
CA PRO A 163 24.60 -36.20 0.52
C PRO A 163 23.87 -34.87 0.76
N GLU A 164 22.76 -34.65 0.07
CA GLU A 164 21.89 -33.47 0.15
C GLU A 164 21.16 -33.32 1.50
N ASP A 165 20.87 -34.42 2.20
CA ASP A 165 20.15 -34.41 3.49
C ASP A 165 21.10 -34.20 4.69
N ARG A 166 22.40 -34.50 4.52
CA ARG A 166 23.41 -34.47 5.60
C ARG A 166 23.53 -33.11 6.28
N PRO A 167 23.51 -31.95 5.58
CA PRO A 167 23.53 -30.64 6.23
C PRO A 167 22.37 -30.44 7.21
N ALA A 168 21.15 -30.87 6.85
CA ALA A 168 19.96 -30.78 7.69
C ALA A 168 20.04 -31.74 8.90
N VAL A 169 20.63 -32.92 8.73
CA VAL A 169 20.84 -33.87 9.84
C VAL A 169 21.89 -33.36 10.83
N VAL A 170 23.03 -32.86 10.35
CA VAL A 170 24.05 -32.21 11.19
C VAL A 170 23.44 -31.05 11.97
N ALA A 171 22.64 -30.25 11.26
CA ALA A 171 21.89 -29.16 11.83
C ALA A 171 20.98 -29.60 13.00
N LEU A 172 20.17 -30.65 12.80
CA LEU A 172 19.29 -31.20 13.82
C LEU A 172 20.06 -31.70 15.04
N MET A 173 21.17 -32.43 14.85
CA MET A 173 21.97 -32.98 15.94
C MET A 173 22.70 -31.90 16.76
N ARG A 174 23.08 -30.78 16.13
CA ARG A 174 23.70 -29.62 16.81
C ARG A 174 22.68 -28.72 17.50
N SER A 175 21.44 -28.66 16.99
CA SER A 175 20.43 -27.70 17.41
C SER A 175 20.25 -27.66 18.93
N ARG A 176 20.05 -28.80 19.59
CA ARG A 176 19.85 -28.88 21.04
C ARG A 176 21.01 -28.30 21.85
N LEU A 177 22.26 -28.49 21.40
CA LEU A 177 23.43 -27.94 22.08
C LEU A 177 23.45 -26.41 21.96
N VAL A 178 23.29 -25.88 20.74
CA VAL A 178 23.24 -24.42 20.51
C VAL A 178 22.11 -23.79 21.33
N ARG A 179 20.91 -24.40 21.29
CA ARG A 179 19.72 -23.99 22.06
C ARG A 179 20.00 -23.94 23.56
N ARG A 180 20.61 -25.01 24.10
CA ARG A 180 20.97 -25.12 25.50
C ARG A 180 22.01 -24.08 25.92
N ILE A 181 23.09 -23.91 25.17
CA ILE A 181 24.13 -22.92 25.47
C ILE A 181 23.55 -21.51 25.44
N ALA A 182 22.72 -21.20 24.44
CA ALA A 182 22.08 -19.89 24.34
C ALA A 182 21.14 -19.57 25.50
N GLN A 183 20.64 -20.57 26.23
CA GLN A 183 19.79 -20.42 27.41
C GLN A 183 20.63 -20.40 28.70
N GLU A 184 21.53 -21.38 28.87
CA GLU A 184 22.34 -21.53 30.09
C GLU A 184 23.43 -20.45 30.21
N GLN A 185 23.90 -19.89 29.10
CA GLN A 185 24.95 -18.86 29.05
C GLN A 185 24.40 -17.52 28.55
N ALA A 186 23.10 -17.28 28.67
CA ALA A 186 22.45 -16.05 28.16
C ALA A 186 23.12 -14.78 28.71
N ASP A 187 23.40 -14.71 30.01
CA ASP A 187 24.04 -13.55 30.65
C ASP A 187 25.47 -13.30 30.15
N VAL A 188 26.22 -14.38 29.90
CA VAL A 188 27.60 -14.29 29.37
C VAL A 188 27.57 -13.79 27.93
N ILE A 189 26.69 -14.33 27.11
CA ILE A 189 26.51 -13.92 25.72
C ILE A 189 26.08 -12.45 25.66
N ALA A 190 25.07 -12.07 26.43
CA ALA A 190 24.58 -10.70 26.53
C ALA A 190 25.68 -9.74 26.98
N GLY A 191 26.43 -10.10 28.02
CA GLY A 191 27.53 -9.30 28.56
C GLY A 191 28.65 -9.07 27.53
N VAL A 192 29.06 -10.12 26.80
CA VAL A 192 30.11 -10.00 25.77
C VAL A 192 29.64 -9.19 24.57
N VAL A 193 28.42 -9.43 24.08
CA VAL A 193 27.87 -8.69 22.93
C VAL A 193 27.71 -7.21 23.28
N ALA A 194 27.18 -6.89 24.46
CA ALA A 194 27.08 -5.52 24.92
C ALA A 194 28.46 -4.85 25.08
N ALA A 195 29.46 -5.56 25.62
CA ALA A 195 30.80 -5.02 25.85
C ALA A 195 31.60 -4.78 24.56
N LYS A 196 31.29 -5.49 23.47
CA LYS A 196 31.97 -5.35 22.16
C LYS A 196 31.20 -4.54 21.14
N ARG A 197 30.02 -4.04 21.52
CA ARG A 197 29.17 -3.22 20.68
C ARG A 197 29.93 -2.01 20.16
N ASP A 198 29.76 -1.74 18.88
CA ASP A 198 30.40 -0.66 18.16
C ASP A 198 29.38 -0.05 17.21
N PRO A 199 28.79 1.11 17.57
CA PRO A 199 27.79 1.77 16.74
C PRO A 199 28.33 2.19 15.37
N ASP A 200 29.64 2.47 15.27
CA ASP A 200 30.27 2.94 14.04
C ASP A 200 30.62 1.78 13.09
N ASP A 201 30.93 0.59 13.64
CA ASP A 201 31.23 -0.62 12.87
C ASP A 201 30.67 -1.88 13.53
N VAL A 202 29.38 -2.12 13.29
CA VAL A 202 28.64 -3.26 13.84
C VAL A 202 29.26 -4.60 13.44
N ALA A 203 29.76 -4.73 12.22
CA ALA A 203 30.37 -5.96 11.74
C ALA A 203 31.68 -6.27 12.50
N ALA A 204 32.51 -5.25 12.76
CA ALA A 204 33.71 -5.40 13.58
C ALA A 204 33.37 -5.68 15.05
N GLY A 205 32.33 -5.05 15.60
CA GLY A 205 31.82 -5.33 16.95
C GLY A 205 31.39 -6.79 17.11
N ASP A 206 30.57 -7.29 16.18
CA ASP A 206 30.10 -8.68 16.14
C ASP A 206 31.26 -9.67 16.01
N ALA A 207 32.24 -9.38 15.15
CA ALA A 207 33.43 -10.23 14.98
C ALA A 207 34.27 -10.32 16.27
N ARG A 208 34.43 -9.20 17.00
CA ARG A 208 35.12 -9.19 18.30
C ARG A 208 34.35 -9.97 19.37
N ALA A 209 33.02 -9.84 19.41
CA ALA A 209 32.17 -10.60 20.32
C ALA A 209 32.28 -12.11 20.03
N ALA A 210 32.23 -12.49 18.75
CA ALA A 210 32.33 -13.89 18.33
C ALA A 210 33.70 -14.49 18.68
N ALA A 211 34.79 -13.75 18.45
CA ALA A 211 36.13 -14.19 18.81
C ALA A 211 36.30 -14.41 20.32
N GLU A 212 35.68 -13.57 21.16
CA GLU A 212 35.74 -13.71 22.62
C GLU A 212 34.88 -14.90 23.11
N LEU A 213 33.68 -15.09 22.57
CA LEU A 213 32.82 -16.23 22.89
C LEU A 213 33.41 -17.56 22.42
N ALA A 214 34.19 -17.58 21.33
CA ALA A 214 34.88 -18.78 20.84
C ALA A 214 35.89 -19.35 21.83
N LEU A 215 36.38 -18.55 22.78
CA LEU A 215 37.30 -19.02 23.83
C LEU A 215 36.58 -19.79 24.94
N SER A 216 35.26 -19.61 25.08
CA SER A 216 34.49 -20.08 26.24
C SER A 216 33.33 -21.03 25.89
N LEU A 217 32.81 -20.96 24.67
CA LEU A 217 31.65 -21.76 24.25
C LEU A 217 32.07 -22.97 23.40
N PRO A 218 31.50 -24.16 23.64
CA PRO A 218 31.78 -25.38 22.86
C PRO A 218 30.98 -25.41 21.54
N LEU A 219 31.02 -24.30 20.79
CA LEU A 219 30.26 -24.08 19.57
C LEU A 219 31.19 -23.86 18.38
N TRP A 220 30.69 -24.12 17.17
CA TRP A 220 31.44 -23.79 15.95
C TRP A 220 31.40 -22.28 15.71
N GLU A 221 32.40 -21.76 15.00
CA GLU A 221 32.53 -20.33 14.70
C GLU A 221 31.24 -19.75 14.09
N GLU A 222 30.66 -20.45 13.11
CA GLU A 222 29.39 -20.09 12.46
C GLU A 222 28.19 -20.05 13.43
N GLU A 223 28.16 -20.94 14.43
CA GLU A 223 27.11 -20.97 15.44
C GLU A 223 27.28 -19.83 16.47
N ILE A 224 28.53 -19.45 16.76
CA ILE A 224 28.83 -18.34 17.66
C ILE A 224 28.48 -17.01 17.01
N VAL A 225 28.87 -16.81 15.75
CA VAL A 225 28.46 -15.63 14.97
C VAL A 225 26.93 -15.52 14.93
N ALA A 226 26.23 -16.66 14.80
CA ALA A 226 24.77 -16.69 14.87
C ALA A 226 24.21 -16.24 16.22
N LEU A 227 24.82 -16.66 17.33
CA LEU A 227 24.41 -16.25 18.68
C LEU A 227 24.64 -14.76 18.93
N VAL A 228 25.77 -14.23 18.48
CA VAL A 228 26.07 -12.79 18.55
C VAL A 228 25.00 -11.99 17.79
N ARG A 229 24.71 -12.39 16.55
CA ARG A 229 23.66 -11.72 15.74
C ARG A 229 22.28 -11.81 16.38
N ARG A 230 21.92 -12.96 16.97
CA ARG A 230 20.65 -13.13 17.69
C ARG A 230 20.54 -12.15 18.85
N GLU A 231 21.60 -12.07 19.66
CA GLU A 231 21.64 -11.21 20.83
C GLU A 231 21.64 -9.73 20.44
N ARG A 232 22.36 -9.36 19.38
CA ARG A 232 22.30 -8.04 18.77
C ARG A 232 20.87 -7.66 18.37
N ARG A 233 20.14 -8.54 17.67
CA ARG A 233 18.74 -8.29 17.30
C ARG A 233 17.82 -8.15 18.51
N ARG A 234 18.06 -8.89 19.60
CA ARG A 234 17.34 -8.71 20.88
C ARG A 234 17.55 -7.30 21.41
N LEU A 235 18.79 -6.83 21.44
CA LEU A 235 19.13 -5.46 21.86
C LEU A 235 18.52 -4.40 20.94
N SER A 236 18.61 -4.56 19.61
CA SER A 236 17.99 -3.64 18.65
C SER A 236 16.48 -3.55 18.85
N ARG A 237 15.82 -4.67 19.17
CA ARG A 237 14.38 -4.68 19.52
C ARG A 237 14.09 -3.93 20.82
N GLU A 238 14.91 -4.10 21.85
CA GLU A 238 14.75 -3.37 23.12
C GLU A 238 14.93 -1.86 22.95
N THR A 239 15.92 -1.45 22.14
CA THR A 239 16.09 -0.06 21.72
C THR A 239 14.85 0.45 21.01
N LEU A 240 14.32 -0.27 20.02
CA LEU A 240 13.10 0.11 19.32
C LEU A 240 11.89 0.23 20.27
N VAL A 241 11.67 -0.75 21.15
CA VAL A 241 10.55 -0.70 22.12
C VAL A 241 10.64 0.54 23.01
N THR A 242 11.86 0.90 23.43
CA THR A 242 12.11 2.10 24.23
C THR A 242 11.78 3.39 23.46
N ARG A 243 12.02 3.40 22.15
CA ARG A 243 11.82 4.56 21.26
C ARG A 243 10.53 4.51 20.45
N LEU A 244 9.68 3.52 20.65
CA LEU A 244 8.54 3.24 19.77
C LEU A 244 7.58 4.43 19.68
N ALA A 245 7.32 5.11 20.80
CA ALA A 245 6.47 6.29 20.83
C ALA A 245 7.06 7.46 20.03
N GLU A 246 8.38 7.63 20.04
CA GLU A 246 9.07 8.67 19.26
C GLU A 246 8.99 8.35 17.76
N VAL A 247 9.23 7.09 17.39
CA VAL A 247 9.11 6.60 16.00
C VAL A 247 7.68 6.79 15.48
N GLN A 248 6.66 6.43 16.26
CA GLN A 248 5.26 6.57 15.88
C GLN A 248 4.81 8.03 15.78
N ALA A 249 5.42 8.94 16.55
CA ALA A 249 5.15 10.37 16.50
C ALA A 249 6.06 11.14 15.53
N ALA A 250 6.90 10.44 14.77
CA ALA A 250 7.80 11.06 13.81
C ALA A 250 7.04 11.90 12.78
N THR A 251 7.65 13.00 12.35
CA THR A 251 7.18 13.86 11.26
C THR A 251 8.28 13.94 10.21
N ALA A 252 7.97 14.47 9.01
CA ALA A 252 8.99 14.67 7.97
C ALA A 252 10.18 15.52 8.45
N ALA A 253 9.95 16.44 9.41
CA ALA A 253 11.00 17.26 9.98
C ALA A 253 11.85 16.55 11.04
N SER A 254 11.31 15.52 11.72
CA SER A 254 11.99 14.81 12.82
C SER A 254 12.52 13.42 12.45
N ALA A 255 12.12 12.86 11.31
CA ALA A 255 12.47 11.50 10.90
C ALA A 255 13.99 11.24 10.89
N SER A 256 14.78 12.16 10.32
CA SER A 256 16.25 12.01 10.24
C SER A 256 16.92 12.04 11.62
N ALA A 257 16.43 12.89 12.53
CA ALA A 257 16.96 12.98 13.90
C ALA A 257 16.64 11.71 14.71
N ILE A 258 15.43 11.15 14.55
CA ILE A 258 15.04 9.90 15.19
C ILE A 258 15.87 8.73 14.64
N GLN A 259 16.08 8.67 13.32
CA GLN A 259 16.94 7.65 12.70
C GLN A 259 18.38 7.72 13.22
N SER A 260 18.95 8.93 13.35
CA SER A 260 20.27 9.12 13.96
C SER A 260 20.30 8.66 15.42
N THR A 261 19.25 8.97 16.19
CA THR A 261 19.16 8.55 17.60
C THR A 261 19.11 7.03 17.73
N LEU A 262 18.40 6.34 16.84
CA LEU A 262 18.37 4.87 16.79
C LEU A 262 19.76 4.29 16.49
N GLN A 263 20.54 4.93 15.61
CA GLN A 263 21.91 4.53 15.30
C GLN A 263 22.85 4.78 16.48
N ASP A 264 22.72 5.91 17.16
CA ASP A 264 23.46 6.22 18.40
C ASP A 264 23.13 5.21 19.52
N ASP A 265 21.86 4.78 19.59
CA ASP A 265 21.39 3.71 20.47
C ASP A 265 21.81 2.30 19.98
N GLY A 266 22.61 2.25 18.90
CA GLY A 266 23.42 1.16 18.38
C GLY A 266 22.72 0.20 17.42
N LEU A 267 21.69 0.66 16.71
CA LEU A 267 21.19 -0.02 15.51
C LEU A 267 22.11 0.31 14.34
N ASP A 268 22.32 -0.65 13.44
CA ASP A 268 22.97 -0.32 12.16
C ASP A 268 22.03 0.53 11.26
N ALA A 269 22.56 1.03 10.14
CA ALA A 269 21.78 1.88 9.24
C ALA A 269 20.53 1.18 8.65
N VAL A 270 20.61 -0.12 8.39
CA VAL A 270 19.51 -0.92 7.85
C VAL A 270 18.47 -1.19 8.94
N GLU A 271 18.90 -1.53 10.15
CA GLU A 271 18.04 -1.74 11.31
C GLU A 271 17.33 -0.46 11.71
N ALA A 272 18.02 0.68 11.74
CA ALA A 272 17.40 1.97 12.03
C ALA A 272 16.36 2.34 10.96
N ARG A 273 16.65 2.06 9.69
CA ARG A 273 15.68 2.23 8.59
C ARG A 273 14.46 1.33 8.76
N ILE A 274 14.64 0.03 9.01
CA ILE A 274 13.52 -0.90 9.24
C ILE A 274 12.72 -0.53 10.50
N ALA A 275 13.39 -0.08 11.56
CA ALA A 275 12.75 0.37 12.79
C ALA A 275 11.81 1.56 12.56
N MET A 276 12.17 2.48 11.66
CA MET A 276 11.33 3.60 11.26
C MET A 276 10.04 3.15 10.53
N ALA A 277 9.99 1.91 10.01
CA ALA A 277 8.79 1.31 9.46
C ALA A 277 7.76 0.87 10.51
N ALA A 278 8.06 0.98 11.81
CA ALA A 278 7.08 0.72 12.87
C ALA A 278 6.02 1.83 13.00
N ALA A 279 6.23 2.99 12.35
CA ALA A 279 5.23 4.03 12.23
C ALA A 279 4.12 3.59 11.27
N ALA A 280 2.85 3.84 11.62
CA ALA A 280 1.72 3.43 10.78
C ALA A 280 1.71 4.10 9.39
N GLN A 281 2.34 5.28 9.28
CA GLN A 281 2.71 5.94 8.03
C GLN A 281 4.21 6.23 8.05
N PRO A 282 5.04 5.33 7.53
CA PRO A 282 6.47 5.53 7.53
C PRO A 282 6.83 6.68 6.58
N ILE A 283 7.42 7.73 7.15
CA ILE A 283 7.63 8.99 6.45
C ILE A 283 8.84 8.88 5.52
N GLY A 284 8.63 9.24 4.25
CA GLY A 284 9.68 9.21 3.25
C GLY A 284 10.11 7.79 2.87
N MET A 285 9.32 6.78 3.24
CA MET A 285 9.49 5.42 2.73
C MET A 285 8.47 5.13 1.64
N VAL A 286 8.89 4.39 0.63
CA VAL A 286 8.02 3.74 -0.35
C VAL A 286 7.93 2.24 -0.02
N PRO A 287 6.89 1.50 -0.50
CA PRO A 287 6.82 0.04 -0.33
C PRO A 287 8.14 -0.68 -0.63
N GLU A 288 8.80 -0.27 -1.71
CA GLU A 288 10.03 -0.85 -2.26
C GLU A 288 11.25 -0.61 -1.35
N ASP A 289 11.23 0.42 -0.50
CA ASP A 289 12.30 0.60 0.50
C ASP A 289 12.30 -0.56 1.50
N LEU A 290 11.16 -1.20 1.72
CA LEU A 290 11.02 -2.36 2.58
C LEU A 290 11.21 -3.66 1.81
N GLU A 291 11.74 -3.62 0.60
CA GLU A 291 12.02 -4.78 -0.24
C GLU A 291 13.52 -4.91 -0.50
N ASP A 292 13.96 -6.09 -0.92
CA ASP A 292 15.30 -6.30 -1.46
C ASP A 292 15.34 -6.06 -2.98
N ASP A 293 16.52 -6.17 -3.58
CA ASP A 293 16.71 -6.00 -5.03
C ASP A 293 15.93 -7.03 -5.89
N GLN A 294 15.30 -8.03 -5.26
CA GLN A 294 14.48 -9.07 -5.89
C GLN A 294 12.98 -8.86 -5.61
N GLY A 295 12.59 -7.72 -5.01
CA GLY A 295 11.20 -7.38 -4.67
C GLY A 295 10.64 -8.15 -3.48
N ARG A 296 11.48 -8.81 -2.67
CA ARG A 296 11.03 -9.58 -1.50
C ARG A 296 10.97 -8.69 -0.28
N SER A 297 9.89 -8.79 0.49
CA SER A 297 9.76 -7.99 1.71
C SER A 297 10.86 -8.31 2.73
N SER A 298 11.57 -7.27 3.14
CA SER A 298 12.61 -7.28 4.18
C SER A 298 12.03 -7.28 5.61
N VAL A 299 10.70 -7.07 5.74
CA VAL A 299 9.98 -7.01 7.02
C VAL A 299 8.84 -8.03 7.00
N TRP A 300 8.75 -8.87 8.04
CA TRP A 300 7.67 -9.86 8.15
C TRP A 300 6.89 -9.70 9.47
N PRO A 301 5.54 -9.63 9.44
CA PRO A 301 4.70 -9.57 8.23
C PRO A 301 4.98 -8.31 7.39
N PRO A 302 4.69 -8.32 6.07
CA PRO A 302 4.89 -7.15 5.22
C PRO A 302 4.18 -5.94 5.81
N HIS A 303 4.80 -4.77 5.72
CA HIS A 303 4.19 -3.57 6.26
C HIS A 303 2.86 -3.29 5.53
N PRO A 304 1.83 -2.71 6.18
CA PRO A 304 0.58 -2.38 5.51
C PRO A 304 0.76 -1.53 4.24
N ILE A 305 1.82 -0.71 4.16
CA ILE A 305 2.19 0.02 2.94
C ILE A 305 2.49 -0.92 1.76
N GLN A 306 3.11 -2.09 2.00
CA GLN A 306 3.39 -3.10 0.97
C GLN A 306 2.15 -3.95 0.66
N ALA A 307 1.33 -4.24 1.67
CA ALA A 307 0.20 -5.16 1.53
C ALA A 307 -1.13 -4.50 1.13
N LEU A 308 -1.31 -3.21 1.40
CA LEU A 308 -2.58 -2.49 1.22
C LEU A 308 -2.49 -1.31 0.26
N THR A 309 -1.29 -0.90 -0.17
CA THR A 309 -1.18 0.05 -1.29
C THR A 309 -1.13 -0.73 -2.59
N CYS A 310 -1.76 -0.18 -3.63
CA CYS A 310 -1.73 -0.75 -4.97
C CYS A 310 -1.48 0.37 -5.99
N GLU A 311 -1.08 -0.05 -7.19
CA GLU A 311 -1.14 0.78 -8.39
C GLU A 311 -2.54 1.41 -8.57
N PRO A 312 -2.67 2.55 -9.28
CA PRO A 312 -3.94 3.21 -9.49
C PRO A 312 -4.94 2.25 -10.15
N VAL A 313 -5.98 1.86 -9.39
CA VAL A 313 -7.05 0.97 -9.85
C VAL A 313 -8.38 1.72 -10.00
N THR A 314 -8.49 2.90 -9.41
CA THR A 314 -9.69 3.74 -9.47
C THR A 314 -9.43 5.06 -10.21
N ALA A 315 -10.51 5.70 -10.64
CA ALA A 315 -10.43 7.01 -11.29
C ALA A 315 -9.77 8.06 -10.37
N ASP A 316 -10.07 8.02 -9.07
CA ASP A 316 -9.54 8.96 -8.08
C ASP A 316 -8.03 8.74 -7.85
N ASP A 317 -7.52 7.53 -8.08
CA ASP A 317 -6.09 7.23 -7.97
C ASP A 317 -5.28 7.91 -9.08
N TYR A 318 -5.81 7.97 -10.30
CA TYR A 318 -5.19 8.74 -11.39
C TYR A 318 -5.15 10.24 -11.06
N ALA A 319 -6.23 10.77 -10.47
CA ALA A 319 -6.26 12.16 -10.01
C ALA A 319 -5.25 12.38 -8.87
N ARG A 320 -5.07 11.40 -7.98
CA ARG A 320 -4.04 11.42 -6.93
C ARG A 320 -2.64 11.48 -7.50
N ARG A 321 -2.31 10.63 -8.47
CA ARG A 321 -1.01 10.66 -9.15
C ARG A 321 -0.78 11.94 -9.94
N ALA A 322 -1.82 12.48 -10.61
CA ALA A 322 -1.69 13.76 -11.31
C ALA A 322 -1.24 14.90 -10.39
N ARG A 323 -1.62 14.89 -9.11
CA ARG A 323 -1.17 15.88 -8.10
C ARG A 323 0.32 15.75 -7.72
N ALA A 324 1.00 14.67 -8.09
CA ALA A 324 2.45 14.57 -7.95
C ALA A 324 3.20 15.51 -8.90
N HIS A 325 2.54 15.99 -9.96
CA HIS A 325 3.13 16.96 -10.86
C HIS A 325 3.26 18.33 -10.15
N PRO A 326 4.45 18.96 -10.12
CA PRO A 326 4.73 20.14 -9.28
C PRO A 326 3.91 21.40 -9.63
N GLU A 327 3.38 21.48 -10.85
CA GLU A 327 2.51 22.58 -11.30
C GLU A 327 1.01 22.34 -11.05
N VAL A 328 0.60 21.18 -10.54
CA VAL A 328 -0.81 20.82 -10.28
C VAL A 328 -1.17 21.16 -8.83
N GLY A 329 -2.17 22.02 -8.63
CA GLY A 329 -2.68 22.38 -7.29
C GLY A 329 -3.80 21.46 -6.84
N ARG A 330 -4.75 21.20 -7.73
CA ARG A 330 -5.88 20.29 -7.53
C ARG A 330 -6.09 19.47 -8.80
N ALA A 331 -6.56 18.25 -8.64
CA ALA A 331 -6.92 17.37 -9.74
C ALA A 331 -8.14 16.55 -9.34
N TRP A 332 -9.03 16.33 -10.30
CA TRP A 332 -10.24 15.52 -10.17
C TRP A 332 -10.33 14.55 -11.35
N SER A 333 -10.89 13.37 -11.12
CA SER A 333 -11.31 12.49 -12.19
C SER A 333 -12.79 12.71 -12.50
N VAL A 334 -13.08 12.94 -13.79
CA VAL A 334 -14.44 13.17 -14.28
C VAL A 334 -14.71 12.20 -15.44
N PRO A 335 -15.89 11.56 -15.50
CA PRO A 335 -16.19 10.65 -16.60
C PRO A 335 -16.40 11.39 -17.93
N GLY A 336 -16.14 10.69 -19.03
CA GLY A 336 -16.25 11.18 -20.40
C GLY A 336 -14.94 11.73 -20.94
N ARG A 337 -14.92 12.00 -22.25
CA ARG A 337 -13.82 12.69 -22.94
C ARG A 337 -14.12 14.19 -23.02
N LEU A 338 -13.32 15.01 -22.35
CA LEU A 338 -13.48 16.47 -22.35
C LEU A 338 -12.46 17.14 -23.29
N PRO A 339 -12.65 18.43 -23.64
CA PRO A 339 -11.65 19.20 -24.38
C PRO A 339 -10.31 19.23 -23.63
N GLY A 340 -9.20 18.97 -24.33
CA GLY A 340 -7.88 18.86 -23.71
C GLY A 340 -7.01 17.88 -24.49
N ILE A 341 -6.35 16.96 -23.77
CA ILE A 341 -5.54 15.88 -24.31
C ILE A 341 -6.23 14.54 -24.07
N ALA A 342 -6.41 13.75 -25.12
CA ALA A 342 -6.98 12.41 -25.06
C ALA A 342 -5.93 11.37 -24.62
N TRP A 343 -6.38 10.14 -24.40
CA TRP A 343 -5.56 9.01 -23.91
C TRP A 343 -4.36 8.65 -24.79
N ASN A 344 -4.38 9.01 -26.08
CA ASN A 344 -3.27 8.79 -27.01
C ASN A 344 -2.29 9.98 -27.07
N GLY A 345 -2.43 10.92 -26.12
CA GLY A 345 -1.65 12.14 -26.06
C GLY A 345 -2.07 13.22 -27.06
N LEU A 346 -2.97 12.97 -28.02
CA LEU A 346 -3.38 14.01 -28.99
C LEU A 346 -4.45 14.94 -28.41
N PRO A 347 -4.59 16.18 -28.93
CA PRO A 347 -5.72 17.02 -28.56
C PRO A 347 -7.06 16.34 -28.86
N THR A 348 -7.98 16.35 -27.90
CA THR A 348 -9.34 15.79 -28.06
C THR A 348 -10.03 16.46 -29.25
N GLY A 349 -10.68 15.67 -30.11
CA GLY A 349 -11.31 16.14 -31.35
C GLY A 349 -10.41 16.17 -32.58
N THR A 350 -9.12 15.82 -32.45
CA THR A 350 -8.21 15.72 -33.62
C THR A 350 -8.57 14.56 -34.55
N LEU A 351 -9.08 13.45 -34.00
CA LEU A 351 -9.55 12.27 -34.74
C LEU A 351 -10.96 11.92 -34.29
N SER A 352 -11.75 11.32 -35.19
CA SER A 352 -13.12 10.88 -34.88
C SER A 352 -13.21 9.88 -33.71
N THR A 353 -12.15 9.09 -33.48
CA THR A 353 -12.09 8.11 -32.39
C THR A 353 -11.83 8.72 -31.02
N ILE A 354 -11.43 10.00 -30.95
CA ILE A 354 -11.14 10.74 -29.71
C ILE A 354 -11.87 12.09 -29.70
N GLU A 355 -13.07 12.15 -30.28
CA GLU A 355 -13.93 13.32 -30.18
C GLU A 355 -14.38 13.58 -28.74
N VAL A 356 -14.74 14.83 -28.44
CA VAL A 356 -15.36 15.21 -27.17
C VAL A 356 -16.68 14.46 -27.04
N ASP A 357 -16.77 13.62 -26.03
CA ASP A 357 -17.93 12.78 -25.74
C ASP A 357 -18.02 12.61 -24.22
N GLU A 358 -18.85 13.42 -23.57
CA GLU A 358 -19.06 13.37 -22.13
C GLU A 358 -19.72 12.06 -21.66
N ALA A 359 -20.27 11.25 -22.57
CA ALA A 359 -20.89 9.97 -22.26
C ALA A 359 -19.96 8.77 -22.53
N ALA A 360 -18.77 9.00 -23.11
CA ALA A 360 -17.79 7.94 -23.34
C ALA A 360 -17.37 7.26 -22.04
N ALA A 361 -17.11 5.95 -22.11
CA ALA A 361 -16.49 5.18 -21.03
C ALA A 361 -15.00 5.51 -20.91
N ALA A 362 -14.70 6.77 -20.58
CA ALA A 362 -13.36 7.32 -20.43
C ALA A 362 -13.29 8.13 -19.13
N VAL A 363 -12.08 8.31 -18.63
CA VAL A 363 -11.76 9.18 -17.50
C VAL A 363 -10.99 10.39 -18.03
N THR A 364 -11.45 11.60 -17.71
CA THR A 364 -10.66 12.81 -17.93
C THR A 364 -10.20 13.36 -16.59
N LEU A 365 -8.88 13.54 -16.45
CA LEU A 365 -8.25 14.23 -15.34
C LEU A 365 -8.40 15.74 -15.54
N VAL A 366 -9.30 16.36 -14.78
CA VAL A 366 -9.44 17.82 -14.75
C VAL A 366 -8.42 18.37 -13.77
N VAL A 367 -7.52 19.24 -14.23
CA VAL A 367 -6.40 19.74 -13.40
C VAL A 367 -6.37 21.25 -13.30
N GLU A 368 -6.13 21.75 -12.09
CA GLU A 368 -5.86 23.15 -11.81
C GLU A 368 -4.34 23.39 -11.85
N ARG A 369 -3.92 24.29 -12.74
CA ARG A 369 -2.53 24.72 -12.85
C ARG A 369 -2.27 25.92 -11.95
N VAL A 370 -1.32 25.82 -11.02
CA VAL A 370 -1.04 26.87 -10.01
C VAL A 370 -0.19 28.01 -10.58
N ALA A 371 0.83 27.67 -11.36
CA ALA A 371 1.72 28.59 -12.05
C ALA A 371 2.50 27.86 -13.13
N GLY A 372 2.80 28.52 -14.25
CA GLY A 372 3.70 27.96 -15.27
C GLY A 372 3.68 28.72 -16.58
N ALA A 373 4.86 28.87 -17.19
CA ALA A 373 5.01 29.40 -18.54
C ALA A 373 5.09 28.23 -19.52
N GLY A 374 4.19 28.15 -20.49
CA GLY A 374 4.21 27.08 -21.50
C GLY A 374 2.83 26.73 -22.06
N SER A 375 2.82 25.95 -23.14
CA SER A 375 1.58 25.49 -23.79
C SER A 375 0.74 24.63 -22.84
N ALA A 376 -0.58 24.84 -22.84
CA ALA A 376 -1.55 24.03 -22.12
C ALA A 376 -1.42 22.54 -22.48
N ASP A 377 -1.28 22.23 -23.77
CA ASP A 377 -1.17 20.87 -24.28
C ASP A 377 0.10 20.16 -23.77
N ALA A 378 1.22 20.88 -23.71
CA ALA A 378 2.48 20.33 -23.22
C ALA A 378 2.39 20.02 -21.71
N PHE A 379 1.77 20.93 -20.95
CA PHE A 379 1.49 20.73 -19.54
C PHE A 379 0.56 19.51 -19.31
N LEU A 380 -0.56 19.42 -20.04
CA LEU A 380 -1.51 18.31 -19.90
C LEU A 380 -0.89 16.96 -20.26
N ARG A 381 -0.01 16.90 -21.28
CA ARG A 381 0.77 15.69 -21.59
C ARG A 381 1.72 15.32 -20.46
N ALA A 382 2.44 16.29 -19.88
CA ALA A 382 3.33 16.02 -18.75
C ALA A 382 2.57 15.50 -17.53
N VAL A 383 1.39 16.06 -17.24
CA VAL A 383 0.49 15.57 -16.20
C VAL A 383 0.04 14.13 -16.47
N LEU A 384 -0.33 13.80 -17.71
CA LEU A 384 -0.66 12.42 -18.07
C LEU A 384 0.53 11.48 -17.87
N THR A 385 1.73 11.88 -18.27
CA THR A 385 2.95 11.08 -18.01
C THR A 385 3.19 10.87 -16.52
N THR A 386 2.92 11.87 -15.68
CA THR A 386 2.99 11.68 -14.22
C THR A 386 1.91 10.73 -13.69
N ALA A 387 0.71 10.75 -14.26
CA ALA A 387 -0.42 9.95 -13.78
C ALA A 387 -0.38 8.48 -14.22
N ILE A 388 0.00 8.23 -15.48
CA ILE A 388 -0.10 6.91 -16.15
C ILE A 388 1.19 6.51 -16.89
N GLY A 389 2.31 7.20 -16.64
CA GLY A 389 3.63 6.81 -17.12
C GLY A 389 3.81 6.93 -18.65
N PRO A 390 4.67 6.09 -19.26
CA PRO A 390 5.05 6.20 -20.67
C PRO A 390 3.87 5.97 -21.64
N GLU A 391 2.81 5.29 -21.19
CA GLU A 391 1.59 5.05 -21.97
C GLU A 391 0.93 6.36 -22.45
N ALA A 392 1.12 7.47 -21.74
CA ALA A 392 0.63 8.78 -22.16
C ALA A 392 1.18 9.24 -23.52
N THR A 393 2.37 8.77 -23.90
CA THR A 393 3.06 9.15 -25.15
C THR A 393 3.09 8.03 -26.18
N ALA A 394 3.05 6.79 -25.72
CA ALA A 394 2.99 5.59 -26.54
C ALA A 394 1.93 4.64 -25.96
N PRO A 395 0.64 4.82 -26.30
CA PRO A 395 -0.45 4.08 -25.66
C PRO A 395 -0.52 2.60 -26.05
N PHE A 396 0.38 2.15 -26.92
CA PHE A 396 0.63 0.77 -27.30
C PHE A 396 2.15 0.52 -27.24
N PRO A 397 2.75 0.37 -26.05
CA PRO A 397 4.16 0.03 -25.97
C PRO A 397 4.40 -1.28 -26.73
N ASP A 398 5.45 -1.33 -27.56
CA ASP A 398 5.89 -2.60 -28.18
C ASP A 398 6.26 -3.56 -27.05
N TRP A 399 5.93 -4.85 -27.18
CA TRP A 399 6.27 -5.88 -26.20
C TRP A 399 7.80 -6.03 -25.98
N ARG A 400 8.60 -5.38 -26.84
CA ARG A 400 10.06 -5.29 -26.77
C ARG A 400 10.58 -4.07 -26.02
N THR A 401 9.72 -3.10 -25.71
CA THR A 401 10.09 -1.96 -24.89
C THR A 401 10.28 -2.48 -23.48
N ASP A 402 11.49 -2.31 -22.92
CA ASP A 402 11.79 -2.66 -21.53
C ASP A 402 10.87 -1.80 -20.65
N ILE A 403 9.86 -2.43 -20.04
CA ILE A 403 8.87 -1.72 -19.24
C ILE A 403 9.40 -1.73 -17.81
N ASP A 404 9.79 -0.56 -17.31
CA ASP A 404 10.17 -0.40 -15.91
C ASP A 404 8.97 -0.81 -15.03
N GLU A 405 9.20 -1.74 -14.10
CA GLU A 405 8.18 -2.20 -13.15
C GLU A 405 7.79 -1.10 -12.17
N LEU A 406 8.62 -0.05 -12.05
CA LEU A 406 8.40 1.12 -11.19
C LEU A 406 7.62 2.25 -11.87
N GLU A 407 7.35 2.15 -13.18
CA GLU A 407 6.65 3.20 -13.91
C GLU A 407 5.11 3.08 -13.77
N PRO A 408 4.40 4.19 -13.48
CA PRO A 408 2.95 4.22 -13.37
C PRO A 408 2.24 3.63 -14.59
N ARG A 409 1.17 2.84 -14.38
CA ARG A 409 0.39 2.28 -15.48
C ARG A 409 -1.09 2.65 -15.43
N ARG A 410 -1.72 2.51 -16.58
CA ARG A 410 -3.16 2.58 -16.75
C ARG A 410 -3.72 1.17 -16.69
N VAL A 411 -4.87 1.00 -16.04
CA VAL A 411 -5.59 -0.27 -16.01
C VAL A 411 -6.01 -0.67 -17.42
N ILE A 412 -6.01 -1.97 -17.69
CA ILE A 412 -6.44 -2.53 -18.97
C ILE A 412 -7.80 -1.97 -19.37
N CYS A 413 -7.90 -1.48 -20.61
CA CYS A 413 -9.09 -0.88 -21.23
C CYS A 413 -9.50 0.51 -20.72
N ASP A 414 -8.81 1.11 -19.75
CA ASP A 414 -9.11 2.49 -19.38
C ASP A 414 -8.70 3.44 -20.51
N GLU A 415 -9.48 4.49 -20.72
CA GLU A 415 -9.07 5.65 -21.51
C GLU A 415 -8.88 6.83 -20.56
N VAL A 416 -7.64 7.25 -20.32
CA VAL A 416 -7.33 8.34 -19.40
C VAL A 416 -6.81 9.54 -20.17
N GLY A 417 -7.61 10.61 -20.25
CA GLY A 417 -7.24 11.91 -20.81
C GLY A 417 -7.03 12.97 -19.74
N ALA A 418 -6.66 14.20 -20.14
CA ALA A 418 -6.51 15.33 -19.24
C ALA A 418 -7.10 16.62 -19.82
N SER A 419 -7.72 17.44 -18.98
CA SER A 419 -8.30 18.74 -19.30
C SER A 419 -7.85 19.77 -18.28
N LEU A 420 -7.73 21.02 -18.70
CA LEU A 420 -7.58 22.13 -17.75
C LEU A 420 -8.91 22.39 -17.02
N LEU A 421 -8.78 22.79 -15.75
CA LEU A 421 -9.88 23.38 -15.00
C LEU A 421 -10.22 24.75 -15.59
N LEU A 422 -11.47 24.92 -15.98
CA LEU A 422 -12.02 26.17 -16.50
C LEU A 422 -12.82 26.91 -15.43
N GLN A 423 -13.05 28.20 -15.67
CA GLN A 423 -14.00 29.00 -14.90
C GLN A 423 -15.27 29.17 -15.74
N ALA A 424 -16.42 28.90 -15.14
CA ALA A 424 -17.74 29.14 -15.72
C ALA A 424 -18.34 30.41 -15.10
N PRO A 425 -18.32 31.58 -15.79
CA PRO A 425 -18.91 32.80 -15.26
C PRO A 425 -20.43 32.65 -15.19
N ILE A 426 -21.00 32.83 -14.00
CA ILE A 426 -22.42 32.65 -13.72
C ILE A 426 -23.09 34.01 -13.59
N LEU A 427 -24.09 34.24 -14.43
CA LEU A 427 -24.97 35.40 -14.36
C LEU A 427 -26.12 35.09 -13.39
N VAL A 428 -26.22 35.87 -12.32
CA VAL A 428 -27.30 35.75 -11.33
C VAL A 428 -28.25 36.93 -11.44
N GLN A 429 -29.50 36.64 -11.79
CA GLN A 429 -30.59 37.60 -11.81
C GLN A 429 -31.51 37.34 -10.62
N ALA A 430 -31.77 38.36 -9.81
CA ALA A 430 -32.62 38.25 -8.64
C ALA A 430 -33.23 39.60 -8.26
N THR A 431 -34.36 39.57 -7.56
CA THR A 431 -34.92 40.74 -6.87
C THR A 431 -34.86 40.49 -5.37
N LEU A 432 -34.02 41.25 -4.67
CA LEU A 432 -33.87 41.20 -3.22
C LEU A 432 -34.99 42.00 -2.56
N VAL A 433 -35.61 41.44 -1.52
CA VAL A 433 -36.63 42.12 -0.71
C VAL A 433 -35.98 42.60 0.59
N THR A 434 -36.02 43.91 0.85
CA THR A 434 -35.38 44.55 2.01
C THR A 434 -36.30 45.60 2.66
N ASP A 435 -35.93 46.05 3.86
CA ASP A 435 -36.58 47.18 4.55
C ASP A 435 -36.33 48.53 3.84
N ILE A 436 -37.18 49.51 4.12
CA ILE A 436 -36.99 50.90 3.71
C ILE A 436 -35.81 51.53 4.48
N GLY A 437 -34.98 52.30 3.76
CA GLY A 437 -33.85 53.04 4.33
C GLY A 437 -32.50 52.32 4.21
N VAL A 438 -32.51 51.10 3.67
CA VAL A 438 -31.32 50.33 3.37
C VAL A 438 -30.62 50.87 2.12
N ASP A 439 -29.30 51.02 2.18
CA ASP A 439 -28.51 51.39 1.01
C ASP A 439 -28.46 50.24 0.00
N ARG A 440 -29.08 50.47 -1.15
CA ARG A 440 -29.22 49.51 -2.25
C ARG A 440 -27.86 49.00 -2.74
N ASP A 441 -26.90 49.90 -2.96
CA ASP A 441 -25.64 49.51 -3.59
C ASP A 441 -24.79 48.69 -2.62
N THR A 442 -24.76 49.10 -1.35
CA THR A 442 -24.09 48.34 -0.28
C THR A 442 -24.68 46.93 -0.13
N VAL A 443 -26.02 46.76 -0.17
CA VAL A 443 -26.62 45.41 -0.09
C VAL A 443 -26.33 44.56 -1.32
N ILE A 444 -26.39 45.14 -2.52
CA ILE A 444 -26.07 44.40 -3.75
C ILE A 444 -24.62 43.90 -3.71
N GLU A 445 -23.67 44.75 -3.31
CA GLU A 445 -22.25 44.37 -3.23
C GLU A 445 -22.01 43.31 -2.16
N ASP A 446 -22.62 43.41 -0.96
CA ASP A 446 -22.48 42.38 0.08
C ASP A 446 -23.07 41.02 -0.38
N VAL A 447 -24.25 41.03 -1.00
CA VAL A 447 -24.86 39.80 -1.54
C VAL A 447 -23.99 39.19 -2.64
N ARG A 448 -23.44 40.01 -3.54
CA ARG A 448 -22.51 39.52 -4.57
C ARG A 448 -21.24 38.94 -3.95
N ALA A 449 -20.67 39.59 -2.93
CA ALA A 449 -19.49 39.11 -2.23
C ALA A 449 -19.77 37.73 -1.57
N ARG A 450 -20.96 37.55 -0.99
CA ARG A 450 -21.39 36.26 -0.41
C ARG A 450 -21.56 35.16 -1.44
N ILE A 451 -22.21 35.44 -2.57
CA ILE A 451 -22.32 34.47 -3.67
C ILE A 451 -20.93 34.11 -4.20
N SER A 452 -20.06 35.10 -4.37
CA SER A 452 -18.68 34.89 -4.80
C SER A 452 -17.89 34.04 -3.80
N ALA A 453 -18.05 34.28 -2.50
CA ALA A 453 -17.42 33.49 -1.44
C ALA A 453 -17.97 32.05 -1.40
N PHE A 454 -19.27 31.86 -1.63
CA PHE A 454 -19.89 30.54 -1.75
C PHE A 454 -19.31 29.75 -2.93
N PHE A 455 -19.23 30.35 -4.12
CA PHE A 455 -18.62 29.70 -5.28
C PHE A 455 -17.14 29.38 -5.08
N ALA A 456 -16.39 30.25 -4.40
CA ALA A 456 -14.98 30.00 -4.07
C ALA A 456 -14.80 28.91 -3.01
N GLY A 457 -15.71 28.83 -2.03
CA GLY A 457 -15.65 27.89 -0.92
C GLY A 457 -16.01 26.45 -1.29
N GLY A 458 -16.87 26.26 -2.29
CA GLY A 458 -17.45 24.94 -2.59
C GLY A 458 -18.69 24.65 -1.76
N ARG A 459 -19.31 23.49 -2.01
CA ARG A 459 -20.50 23.07 -1.25
C ARG A 459 -20.08 22.53 0.13
N PRO A 460 -20.81 22.82 1.22
CA PRO A 460 -20.47 22.32 2.56
C PRO A 460 -20.49 20.79 2.64
N GLU A 461 -21.43 20.14 1.95
CA GLU A 461 -21.60 18.68 1.94
C GLU A 461 -20.39 17.95 1.36
N THR A 462 -19.70 18.55 0.39
CA THR A 462 -18.50 18.00 -0.27
C THR A 462 -17.22 18.23 0.54
N SER A 463 -17.28 19.05 1.60
CA SER A 463 -16.11 19.38 2.43
C SER A 463 -15.90 18.45 3.62
N VAL A 464 -16.73 17.41 3.81
CA VAL A 464 -16.57 16.46 4.91
C VAL A 464 -15.30 15.63 4.65
N PRO A 465 -14.24 15.76 5.45
CA PRO A 465 -13.06 14.94 5.28
C PRO A 465 -13.47 13.51 5.63
N SER A 466 -13.33 12.57 4.68
CA SER A 466 -13.25 11.16 5.05
C SER A 466 -12.09 11.04 6.04
N GLN A 467 -12.29 10.30 7.15
CA GLN A 467 -11.17 10.03 8.05
C GLN A 467 -10.05 9.41 7.20
N PRO A 468 -8.86 10.02 7.17
CA PRO A 468 -7.80 9.52 6.31
C PRO A 468 -7.47 8.10 6.75
N GLN A 469 -7.69 7.14 5.86
CA GLN A 469 -7.22 5.77 6.11
C GLN A 469 -5.70 5.82 6.31
N THR A 470 -5.21 5.09 7.31
CA THR A 470 -3.81 5.17 7.71
C THR A 470 -2.88 4.69 6.60
N VAL A 471 -3.32 3.77 5.76
CA VAL A 471 -2.63 3.37 4.52
C VAL A 471 -3.68 3.29 3.42
N ASP A 472 -3.42 3.97 2.30
CA ASP A 472 -4.30 4.08 1.14
C ASP A 472 -3.43 4.26 -0.11
N GLY A 473 -3.88 3.73 -1.25
CA GLY A 473 -3.18 3.84 -2.52
C GLY A 473 -3.59 5.09 -3.33
N PRO A 474 -2.90 5.38 -4.44
CA PRO A 474 -1.55 4.96 -4.79
C PRO A 474 -0.49 5.75 -4.01
N TRP A 475 0.71 5.17 -3.84
CA TRP A 475 1.83 5.80 -3.15
C TRP A 475 2.70 6.64 -4.11
N PRO A 476 3.25 7.79 -3.67
CA PRO A 476 3.03 8.47 -2.40
C PRO A 476 1.63 9.09 -2.31
N ARG A 477 1.06 9.13 -1.10
CA ARG A 477 -0.24 9.74 -0.85
C ARG A 477 -0.17 11.26 -1.01
N ILE A 478 -0.84 11.78 -2.04
CA ILE A 478 -0.99 13.22 -2.27
C ILE A 478 -2.45 13.62 -2.14
N ASP A 479 -2.79 14.11 -0.95
CA ASP A 479 -4.16 14.52 -0.63
C ASP A 479 -4.57 15.78 -1.38
N GLN A 480 -5.86 15.87 -1.68
CA GLN A 480 -6.45 17.04 -2.28
C GLN A 480 -6.70 18.12 -1.21
N PRO A 481 -6.43 19.41 -1.50
CA PRO A 481 -6.90 20.50 -0.67
C PRO A 481 -8.40 20.40 -0.36
N VAL A 482 -8.76 20.58 0.90
CA VAL A 482 -10.13 20.31 1.43
C VAL A 482 -11.20 21.31 0.99
N SER A 483 -10.83 22.36 0.25
CA SER A 483 -11.70 23.48 -0.10
C SER A 483 -11.88 23.69 -1.61
N GLY A 484 -13.03 24.25 -1.96
CA GLY A 484 -13.39 24.68 -3.30
C GLY A 484 -14.39 23.78 -4.01
N TRP A 485 -14.89 24.28 -5.13
CA TRP A 485 -15.95 23.63 -5.90
C TRP A 485 -15.44 22.41 -6.69
N ILE A 486 -16.24 21.35 -6.78
CA ILE A 486 -15.92 20.17 -7.60
C ILE A 486 -16.31 20.45 -9.07
N PRO A 487 -15.42 20.23 -10.05
CA PRO A 487 -15.70 20.51 -11.45
C PRO A 487 -16.96 19.78 -11.95
N GLY A 488 -17.81 20.50 -12.70
CA GLY A 488 -19.05 19.95 -13.23
C GLY A 488 -20.20 19.83 -12.23
N GLU A 489 -19.95 20.07 -10.94
CA GLU A 489 -21.00 19.97 -9.93
C GLU A 489 -22.04 21.09 -10.10
N PRO A 490 -23.34 20.75 -10.21
CA PRO A 490 -24.37 21.73 -10.51
C PRO A 490 -24.63 22.68 -9.33
N ILE A 491 -24.99 23.93 -9.65
CA ILE A 491 -25.31 24.96 -8.66
C ILE A 491 -26.77 24.82 -8.26
N ARG A 492 -27.06 24.45 -7.01
CA ARG A 492 -28.45 24.36 -6.53
C ARG A 492 -28.98 25.76 -6.21
N PHE A 493 -30.19 26.07 -6.69
CA PHE A 493 -30.78 27.38 -6.47
C PHE A 493 -31.04 27.66 -4.99
N THR A 494 -31.36 26.64 -4.20
CA THR A 494 -31.59 26.75 -2.74
C THR A 494 -30.35 27.23 -2.00
N GLU A 495 -29.16 26.72 -2.35
CA GLU A 495 -27.89 27.09 -1.72
C GLU A 495 -27.51 28.54 -2.04
N VAL A 496 -27.83 29.00 -3.25
CA VAL A 496 -27.65 30.42 -3.63
C VAL A 496 -28.63 31.32 -2.86
N VAL A 497 -29.88 30.89 -2.67
CA VAL A 497 -30.84 31.61 -1.80
C VAL A 497 -30.32 31.69 -0.37
N GLU A 498 -29.80 30.60 0.19
CA GLU A 498 -29.20 30.59 1.53
C GLU A 498 -28.02 31.56 1.64
N ALA A 499 -27.13 31.57 0.64
CA ALA A 499 -26.01 32.53 0.58
C ALA A 499 -26.49 33.98 0.55
N ILE A 500 -27.57 34.27 -0.18
CA ILE A 500 -28.17 35.61 -0.28
C ILE A 500 -28.84 36.02 1.04
N VAL A 501 -29.69 35.16 1.60
CA VAL A 501 -30.46 35.44 2.84
C VAL A 501 -29.58 35.39 4.08
N GLY A 502 -28.36 34.85 3.97
CA GLY A 502 -27.31 35.02 4.98
C GLY A 502 -26.93 36.48 5.26
N ASN A 503 -27.32 37.43 4.40
CA ASN A 503 -27.32 38.85 4.75
C ASN A 503 -28.58 39.19 5.58
N PRO A 504 -28.44 39.65 6.83
CA PRO A 504 -29.58 39.86 7.74
C PRO A 504 -30.56 40.97 7.30
N VAL A 505 -30.15 41.82 6.36
CA VAL A 505 -30.97 42.91 5.81
C VAL A 505 -31.88 42.42 4.67
N VAL A 506 -31.57 41.25 4.08
CA VAL A 506 -32.36 40.64 3.01
C VAL A 506 -33.38 39.67 3.62
N TRP A 507 -34.67 39.95 3.44
CA TRP A 507 -35.75 39.12 3.97
C TRP A 507 -36.21 38.02 3.02
N GLY A 508 -35.92 38.17 1.73
CA GLY A 508 -36.34 37.21 0.73
C GLY A 508 -35.77 37.53 -0.65
N VAL A 509 -35.91 36.54 -1.53
CA VAL A 509 -35.45 36.60 -2.91
C VAL A 509 -36.60 36.25 -3.83
N GLU A 510 -36.89 37.14 -4.78
CA GLU A 510 -37.90 36.93 -5.82
C GLU A 510 -37.24 36.79 -7.19
N ARG A 511 -37.85 35.96 -8.05
CA ARG A 511 -37.45 35.78 -9.46
C ARG A 511 -35.96 35.46 -9.62
N LEU A 512 -35.43 34.59 -8.75
CA LEU A 512 -34.07 34.08 -8.90
C LEU A 512 -33.97 33.28 -10.20
N ALA A 513 -33.05 33.68 -11.05
CA ALA A 513 -32.71 32.99 -12.28
C ALA A 513 -31.20 33.04 -12.50
N MET A 514 -30.64 31.96 -13.04
CA MET A 514 -29.19 31.85 -13.27
C MET A 514 -28.90 31.32 -14.67
N LYS A 515 -27.74 31.66 -15.22
CA LYS A 515 -27.18 31.02 -16.41
C LYS A 515 -25.67 31.10 -16.45
N VAL A 516 -25.04 30.25 -17.23
CA VAL A 516 -23.63 30.42 -17.60
C VAL A 516 -23.53 31.53 -18.66
N GLU A 517 -22.52 32.39 -18.56
CA GLU A 517 -22.27 33.43 -19.53
C GLU A 517 -21.98 32.83 -20.91
N GLY A 518 -22.74 33.25 -21.92
CA GLY A 518 -22.73 32.65 -23.26
C GLY A 518 -23.96 31.80 -23.57
N ASP A 519 -24.61 31.23 -22.54
CA ASP A 519 -25.84 30.47 -22.74
C ASP A 519 -27.02 31.39 -23.11
N PRO A 520 -27.96 30.90 -23.94
CA PRO A 520 -29.06 31.72 -24.42
C PRO A 520 -30.01 32.14 -23.30
N ASP A 521 -30.44 31.18 -22.46
CA ASP A 521 -31.58 31.36 -21.56
C ASP A 521 -31.19 31.36 -20.08
N PHE A 522 -31.91 32.18 -19.30
CA PHE A 522 -31.88 32.12 -17.84
C PHE A 522 -32.77 30.97 -17.36
N LEU A 523 -32.21 30.08 -16.54
CA LEU A 523 -32.98 29.06 -15.85
C LEU A 523 -33.62 29.65 -14.60
N PRO A 524 -34.94 29.51 -14.40
CA PRO A 524 -35.62 29.97 -13.19
C PRO A 524 -35.36 29.01 -12.02
N GLN A 525 -35.63 29.48 -10.79
CA GLN A 525 -35.54 28.68 -9.56
C GLN A 525 -36.29 27.33 -9.63
N SER A 526 -37.38 27.24 -10.39
CA SER A 526 -38.13 25.99 -10.58
C SER A 526 -37.36 24.89 -11.31
N ALA A 527 -36.23 25.21 -11.97
CA ALA A 527 -35.33 24.23 -12.56
C ALA A 527 -34.52 23.44 -11.51
N GLY A 528 -34.49 23.91 -10.25
CA GLY A 528 -33.82 23.24 -9.13
C GLY A 528 -32.31 23.45 -9.08
N SER A 529 -31.62 23.30 -10.21
CA SER A 529 -30.16 23.50 -10.32
C SER A 529 -29.73 24.02 -11.70
N LEU A 530 -28.59 24.72 -11.75
CA LEU A 530 -27.90 25.10 -12.97
C LEU A 530 -26.74 24.12 -13.21
N ALA A 531 -26.77 23.39 -14.32
CA ALA A 531 -25.62 22.58 -14.76
C ALA A 531 -24.49 23.48 -15.27
N ILE A 532 -23.25 23.08 -15.02
CA ILE A 532 -22.03 23.74 -15.53
C ILE A 532 -21.18 22.70 -16.28
N PRO A 533 -20.29 23.13 -17.19
CA PRO A 533 -19.41 22.20 -17.91
C PRO A 533 -18.58 21.32 -16.95
N ARG A 534 -18.37 20.06 -17.33
CA ARG A 534 -17.71 19.04 -16.51
C ARG A 534 -16.27 19.35 -16.10
N ASN A 535 -15.58 20.18 -16.86
CA ASN A 535 -14.22 20.66 -16.55
C ASN A 535 -14.20 22.06 -15.94
N ALA A 536 -15.34 22.59 -15.47
CA ALA A 536 -15.44 23.97 -15.00
C ALA A 536 -15.94 24.09 -13.55
N VAL A 537 -15.51 25.16 -12.89
CA VAL A 537 -16.02 25.61 -11.58
C VAL A 537 -16.70 26.98 -11.71
N PRO A 538 -17.72 27.27 -10.90
CA PRO A 538 -18.47 28.51 -11.02
C PRO A 538 -17.67 29.71 -10.53
N THR A 539 -17.80 30.83 -11.24
CA THR A 539 -17.35 32.15 -10.78
C THR A 539 -18.47 33.15 -10.99
N LEU A 540 -18.60 34.15 -10.12
CA LEU A 540 -19.67 35.15 -10.30
C LEU A 540 -19.29 36.09 -11.45
N ALA A 541 -20.13 36.17 -12.48
CA ALA A 541 -19.90 37.08 -13.60
C ALA A 541 -19.98 38.56 -13.17
N ALA A 542 -19.23 39.43 -13.86
CA ALA A 542 -19.14 40.86 -13.52
C ALA A 542 -20.45 41.64 -13.74
N ALA A 543 -21.41 41.08 -14.47
CA ALA A 543 -22.68 41.76 -14.77
C ALA A 543 -23.53 41.99 -13.50
N ARG A 544 -24.17 43.16 -13.41
CA ARG A 544 -25.04 43.57 -12.31
C ARG A 544 -26.52 43.36 -12.65
N CYS A 545 -27.01 42.14 -12.45
CA CYS A 545 -28.40 41.75 -12.76
C CYS A 545 -29.32 41.66 -11.51
N ILE A 546 -28.80 42.00 -10.33
CA ILE A 546 -29.53 41.99 -9.05
C ILE A 546 -30.24 43.34 -8.85
N ARG A 547 -31.50 43.28 -8.46
CA ARG A 547 -32.35 44.46 -8.15
C ARG A 547 -32.80 44.40 -6.69
N VAL A 548 -33.17 45.55 -6.14
CA VAL A 548 -33.74 45.65 -4.78
C VAL A 548 -35.15 46.17 -4.88
N ARG A 549 -36.08 45.50 -4.20
CA ARG A 549 -37.46 45.91 -3.96
C ARG A 549 -37.59 46.19 -2.47
N PHE A 550 -37.99 47.42 -2.15
CA PHE A 550 -38.31 47.78 -0.78
C PHE A 550 -39.72 47.29 -0.44
N ASP A 551 -39.88 46.71 0.74
CA ASP A 551 -41.19 46.32 1.26
C ASP A 551 -41.44 46.96 2.62
N LEU A 552 -42.64 47.50 2.80
CA LEU A 552 -43.09 48.04 4.07
C LEU A 552 -43.81 46.92 4.80
N ARG A 553 -43.17 46.34 5.81
CA ARG A 553 -43.94 45.68 6.87
C ARG A 553 -44.66 46.77 7.65
N THR A 554 -45.86 47.12 7.19
CA THR A 554 -46.91 47.43 8.16
C THR A 554 -47.07 46.16 8.98
N GLU A 555 -46.91 46.28 10.30
CA GLU A 555 -47.11 45.18 11.23
C GLU A 555 -48.46 44.52 10.93
N CYS A 556 -48.48 43.37 10.26
CA CYS A 556 -49.46 42.36 10.62
C CYS A 556 -48.93 41.74 11.90
N GLY A 557 -49.30 42.38 13.01
CA GLY A 557 -49.42 41.64 14.25
C GLY A 557 -50.44 40.53 14.01
N ASP A 558 -50.02 39.29 14.22
CA ASP A 558 -50.98 38.24 14.45
C ASP A 558 -51.89 38.67 15.60
N ALA A 559 -53.18 38.65 15.32
CA ALA A 559 -54.22 38.46 16.31
C ALA A 559 -54.15 37.03 16.87
#